data_AF-A0A2H0FN64-F1
#
_entry.id   AF-A0A2H0FN64-F1
#
_cell.length_a   1.000
_cell.length_b   1.000
_cell.length_c   1.000
_cell.angle_alpha   90.00
_cell.angle_beta   90.00
_cell.angle_gamma   90.00
#
_symmetry.space_group_name_H-M   'P 1'
#
loop_
_entity.id
_entity.type
_entity.pdbx_description
1 polymer ?
#
loop_
_entity_poly.entity_id
_entity_poly.type
_entity_poly.pdbx_seq_one_letter_code
_entity_poly.pdbx_strand_id
1 'polypeptide(L)' 'MRVNHKQELLKKISSHTAKIGIIGPGYVGLPPGLTFTHKGFTVIGFDVHVIGMK' A
#
# COMPACT_ATOMS: atom_id res chain seq x y z
N MET A 1 9.84 9.46 25.66
CA MET A 1 8.53 8.78 25.48
C MET A 1 8.69 7.74 24.37
N ARG A 2 8.40 6.46 24.59
CA ARG A 2 8.45 5.43 23.53
C ARG A 2 7.15 5.48 22.74
N VAL A 3 7.23 5.58 21.42
CA VAL A 3 6.06 5.45 20.54
C VAL A 3 5.63 3.98 20.51
N ASN A 4 4.35 3.71 20.73
CA ASN A 4 3.78 2.38 20.58
C ASN A 4 3.35 2.17 19.12
N HIS A 5 4.29 1.71 18.28
CA HIS A 5 4.06 1.51 16.85
C HIS A 5 2.89 0.56 16.54
N LYS A 6 2.64 -0.45 17.39
CA LYS A 6 1.50 -1.36 17.22
C LYS A 6 0.17 -0.62 17.35
N GLN A 7 -0.01 0.16 18.41
CA GLN A 7 -1.23 0.92 18.64
C GLN A 7 -1.47 1.97 17.55
N GLU A 8 -0.39 2.63 17.10
CA GLU A 8 -0.47 3.61 16.01
C GLU A 8 -0.89 2.96 14.69
N LEU A 9 -0.31 1.81 14.34
CA LEU A 9 -0.67 1.08 13.13
C LEU A 9 -2.11 0.57 13.17
N LEU A 10 -2.54 -0.01 14.30
CA LEU A 10 -3.93 -0.46 14.48
C LEU A 10 -4.92 0.70 14.29
N LYS A 11 -4.62 1.88 14.87
CA LYS A 11 -5.41 3.08 14.66
C LYS A 11 -5.50 3.44 13.18
N LYS A 12 -4.37 3.51 12.48
CA LYS A 12 -4.30 3.82 11.05
C LYS A 12 -5.07 2.84 10.16
N ILE A 13 -5.03 1.55 10.48
CA ILE A 13 -5.80 0.52 9.76
C ILE A 13 -7.30 0.72 10.00
N SER A 14 -7.72 0.88 11.26
CA SER A 14 -9.14 1.08 11.61
C SER A 14 -9.73 2.36 11.00
N SER A 15 -8.92 3.41 10.86
CA SER A 15 -9.35 4.69 10.29
C SER A 15 -9.06 4.82 8.79
N HIS A 16 -8.62 3.76 8.10
CA HIS A 16 -8.27 3.79 6.67
C HIS A 16 -7.20 4.83 6.28
N THR A 17 -6.37 5.27 7.23
CA THR A 17 -5.28 6.24 7.00
C THR A 17 -3.92 5.56 6.86
N ALA A 18 -3.86 4.24 7.03
CA ALA A 18 -2.70 3.44 6.65
C ALA A 18 -2.52 3.50 5.12
N LYS A 19 -1.27 3.65 4.69
CA LYS A 19 -0.89 3.56 3.27
C LYS A 19 -0.45 2.14 2.97
N ILE A 20 -0.91 1.58 1.85
CA ILE A 20 -0.58 0.23 1.41
C ILE A 20 0.40 0.34 0.25
N GLY A 21 1.61 -0.20 0.41
CA GLY A 21 2.59 -0.29 -0.67
C GLY A 21 2.47 -1.63 -1.40
N ILE A 22 2.44 -1.62 -2.72
CA ILE A 22 2.45 -2.82 -3.57
C ILE A 22 3.71 -2.79 -4.42
N ILE A 23 4.61 -3.74 -4.21
CA ILE A 23 5.81 -3.92 -5.01
C ILE A 23 5.50 -4.93 -6.11
N GLY A 24 5.71 -4.56 -7.38
CA GLY A 24 5.32 -5.35 -8.53
C GLY A 24 3.80 -5.33 -8.79
N PRO A 25 3.22 -4.18 -9.17
CA PRO A 25 1.78 -4.02 -9.37
C PRO A 25 1.25 -4.67 -10.66
N GLY A 26 2.00 -5.58 -11.30
CA GLY A 26 1.56 -6.30 -12.50
C GLY A 26 0.32 -7.16 -12.25
N TYR A 27 0.08 -8.16 -13.09
CA TYR A 27 -1.16 -8.95 -13.04
C TYR A 27 -1.55 -9.47 -11.63
N VAL A 28 -0.57 -9.79 -10.77
CA VAL A 28 -0.82 -10.25 -9.39
C VAL A 28 -1.01 -9.10 -8.40
N GLY A 29 -0.29 -7.99 -8.56
CA GLY A 29 -0.33 -6.86 -7.61
C GLY A 29 -1.47 -5.88 -7.87
N LEU A 30 -1.93 -5.74 -9.12
CA LEU A 30 -3.02 -4.83 -9.48
C LEU A 30 -4.37 -5.22 -8.85
N PRO A 31 -4.83 -6.48 -8.93
CA PRO A 31 -6.13 -6.88 -8.37
C PRO A 31 -6.29 -6.64 -6.85
N PRO A 32 -5.33 -7.02 -5.97
CA PRO A 32 -5.42 -6.69 -4.56
C PRO A 32 -5.28 -5.18 -4.32
N GLY A 33 -4.48 -4.46 -5.12
CA GLY A 33 -4.40 -3.01 -5.05
C GLY A 33 -5.74 -2.31 -5.26
N LEU A 34 -6.46 -2.69 -6.32
CA LEU A 34 -7.82 -2.19 -6.57
C LEU A 34 -8.77 -2.53 -5.42
N THR A 35 -8.66 -3.75 -4.88
CA THR A 35 -9.48 -4.18 -3.73
C THR A 35 -9.27 -3.27 -2.51
N PHE A 36 -8.02 -2.90 -2.20
CA PHE A 36 -7.73 -2.01 -1.09
C PHE A 36 -8.14 -0.56 -1.35
N THR A 37 -7.98 -0.08 -2.59
CA THR A 37 -8.49 1.23 -3.01
C THR A 37 -10.01 1.31 -2.84
N HIS A 38 -10.75 0.28 -3.26
CA HIS A 38 -12.21 0.21 -3.10
C HIS A 38 -12.65 0.14 -1.63
N LYS A 39 -11.78 -0.35 -0.74
CA LYS A 39 -12.00 -0.32 0.71
C LYS A 39 -11.64 1.04 1.34
N GLY A 40 -11.20 2.03 0.57
CA GLY A 40 -10.92 3.38 1.06
C GLY A 40 -9.48 3.59 1.55
N PHE A 41 -8.56 2.65 1.29
CA PHE A 41 -7.15 2.84 1.59
C PHE A 41 -6.43 3.59 0.46
N THR A 42 -5.41 4.37 0.81
CA THR A 42 -4.44 4.87 -0.16
C THR A 42 -3.45 3.76 -0.51
N VAL A 43 -3.39 3.40 -1.79
CA VAL A 43 -2.48 2.38 -2.33
C VAL A 43 -1.40 3.04 -3.17
N ILE A 44 -0.14 2.66 -2.96
CA ILE A 44 1.03 3.14 -3.69
C ILE A 44 1.67 1.95 -4.39
N GLY A 45 1.72 1.98 -5.73
CA GLY A 45 2.41 0.98 -6.53
C GLY A 45 3.88 1.34 -6.70
N PHE A 46 4.76 0.35 -6.53
CA PHE A 46 6.19 0.41 -6.81
C PHE A 46 6.51 -0.62 -7.87
N ASP A 47 6.84 -0.17 -9.07
CA ASP A 47 7.36 -1.02 -10.13
C ASP A 47 8.88 -0.87 -10.18
N VAL A 48 9.60 -1.99 -10.28
CA VAL A 48 11.06 -2.01 -10.46
C VAL A 48 11.45 -1.78 -11.91
N HIS A 49 10.49 -1.66 -12.82
CA HIS A 49 10.75 -1.39 -14.23
C HIS A 49 11.34 0.02 -14.42
N VAL A 50 12.66 0.08 -14.50
CA VAL A 50 13.35 1.16 -15.21
C VAL A 50 12.91 1.05 -16.66
N ILE A 51 12.24 2.08 -17.19
CA ILE A 51 11.99 2.23 -18.63
C ILE A 51 13.35 2.55 -19.29
N GLY A 52 14.25 1.57 -19.29
CA GLY A 52 15.46 1.59 -20.08
C GLY A 52 15.03 1.21 -21.48
N MET A 53 14.84 2.24 -22.31
CA MET A 53 14.67 2.10 -23.75
C MET A 53 15.66 1.04 -24.26
N LYS A 54 15.12 -0.07 -24.74
CA LYS A 54 15.84 -1.03 -25.57
C LYS A 54 15.34 -0.87 -26.99
#